data_AF-A0A6H0HBL9-F1
#
_entry.id   AF-A0A6H0HBL9-F1
#
_cell.length_a   1.000
_cell.length_b   1.000
_cell.length_c   1.000
_cell.angle_alpha   90.00
_cell.angle_beta   90.00
_cell.angle_gamma   90.00
#
_symmetry.space_group_name_H-M   'P 1'
#
loop_
_entity.id
_entity.type
_entity.pdbx_description
1 polymer ?
#
loop_
_entity_poly.entity_id
_entity_poly.type
_entity_poly.pdbx_seq_one_letter_code
_entity_poly.pdbx_strand_id
1 'polypeptide(L)'
;MLLAEEFPKIISEVRGKGLLAGIELKDPLADKIVSRSLDQGLIMTKVLNDRVIKITPPLIVEDKHMDAAYDILYNLFFKIKAI
;
A
#
# COMPACT_ATOMS: atom_id res chain seq x y z
N MET A 1 3.49 -10.33 -1.46
CA MET A 1 4.79 -10.68 -0.84
C MET A 1 5.93 -9.85 -1.42
N LEU A 2 5.98 -9.65 -2.76
CA LEU A 2 7.04 -8.90 -3.44
C LEU A 2 7.27 -7.45 -2.98
N LEU A 3 6.20 -6.70 -2.71
CA LEU A 3 6.31 -5.26 -2.42
C LEU A 3 7.27 -4.91 -1.27
N ALA A 4 7.25 -5.68 -0.17
CA ALA A 4 8.15 -5.47 0.97
C ALA A 4 9.62 -5.75 0.62
N GLU A 5 9.86 -6.77 -0.21
CA GLU A 5 11.19 -7.19 -0.66
C GLU A 5 11.78 -6.22 -1.69
N GLU A 6 10.93 -5.61 -2.53
CA GLU A 6 11.33 -4.63 -3.55
C GLU A 6 11.61 -3.23 -2.97
N PHE A 7 10.90 -2.86 -1.88
CA PHE A 7 11.00 -1.55 -1.24
C PHE A 7 11.37 -1.63 0.26
N PRO A 8 12.47 -2.32 0.64
CA PRO A 8 12.84 -2.52 2.05
C PRO A 8 13.31 -1.23 2.75
N LYS A 9 13.55 -0.15 2.01
CA LYS A 9 13.85 1.18 2.57
C LYS A 9 12.60 1.96 2.97
N ILE A 10 11.44 1.62 2.41
CA ILE A 10 10.17 2.33 2.63
C ILE A 10 9.27 1.50 3.54
N ILE A 11 9.18 0.19 3.29
CA ILE A 11 8.32 -0.73 4.01
C ILE A 11 9.12 -1.38 5.14
N SER A 12 8.55 -1.36 6.34
CA SER A 12 9.08 -2.06 7.51
C SER A 12 8.57 -3.50 7.56
N GLU A 13 7.25 -3.68 7.38
CA GLU A 13 6.60 -4.98 7.49
C GLU A 13 5.30 -4.98 6.66
N VAL A 14 4.90 -6.14 6.16
CA VAL A 14 3.54 -6.38 5.66
C VAL A 14 2.91 -7.48 6.51
N ARG A 15 1.77 -7.18 7.12
CA ARG A 15 0.99 -8.10 7.94
C ARG A 15 -0.42 -8.22 7.40
N GLY A 16 -1.07 -9.37 7.61
CA GLY A 16 -2.45 -9.54 7.20
C GLY A 16 -2.99 -10.94 7.44
N LYS A 17 -4.32 -11.07 7.43
CA LYS A 17 -5.03 -12.34 7.47
C LYS A 17 -6.27 -12.25 6.60
N GLY A 18 -6.38 -13.17 5.63
CA GLY A 18 -7.44 -13.09 4.61
C GLY A 18 -7.32 -11.79 3.82
N LEU A 19 -8.44 -11.05 3.68
CA LEU A 19 -8.48 -9.78 2.95
C LEU A 19 -8.15 -8.55 3.81
N LEU A 20 -7.88 -8.71 5.10
CA LEU A 20 -7.41 -7.61 5.94
C LEU A 20 -5.88 -7.59 5.94
N ALA A 21 -5.30 -6.60 5.27
CA ALA A 21 -3.86 -6.41 5.19
C ALA A 21 -3.43 -5.01 5.66
N GLY A 22 -2.22 -4.93 6.20
CA GLY A 22 -1.57 -3.71 6.66
C GLY A 22 -0.12 -3.67 6.17
N ILE A 23 0.26 -2.56 5.54
CA ILE A 23 1.63 -2.26 5.12
C ILE A 23 2.17 -1.21 6.09
N GLU A 24 3.15 -1.60 6.90
CA GLU A 24 3.84 -0.68 7.79
C GLU A 24 5.04 -0.04 7.09
N LEU A 25 5.12 1.27 7.22
CA LEU A 25 6.15 2.11 6.62
C LEU A 25 7.15 2.52 7.69
N LYS A 26 8.41 2.68 7.28
CA LYS A 26 9.50 3.12 8.17
C LYS A 26 9.31 4.57 8.63
N ASP A 27 8.76 5.40 7.73
CA ASP A 27 8.46 6.81 7.94
C ASP A 27 6.94 7.07 7.89
N PRO A 28 6.44 8.15 8.53
CA PRO A 28 5.03 8.50 8.54
C PRO A 28 4.56 9.06 7.18
N LEU A 29 4.60 8.24 6.13
CA LEU A 29 4.30 8.59 4.75
C LEU A 29 2.94 8.08 4.27
N ALA A 30 2.18 7.37 5.12
CA ALA A 30 0.95 6.71 4.72
C ALA A 30 -0.10 7.70 4.20
N ASP A 31 -0.15 8.92 4.75
CA ASP A 31 -1.04 9.97 4.23
C ASP A 31 -0.76 10.33 2.77
N LYS A 32 0.51 10.63 2.48
CA LYS A 32 0.96 10.95 1.13
C LYS A 32 0.65 9.81 0.16
N ILE A 33 0.90 8.57 0.56
CA ILE A 33 0.67 7.40 -0.29
C ILE A 33 -0.84 7.20 -0.51
N VAL A 34 -1.66 7.26 0.54
CA VAL A 34 -3.11 7.10 0.43
C VAL A 34 -3.73 8.21 -0.43
N SER A 35 -3.34 9.46 -0.22
CA SER A 35 -3.81 10.59 -1.03
C SER A 35 -3.44 10.41 -2.51
N ARG A 36 -2.20 10.02 -2.82
CA ARG A 36 -1.76 9.79 -4.21
C ARG A 36 -2.39 8.55 -4.84
N SER A 37 -2.75 7.55 -4.04
CA SER A 37 -3.47 6.37 -4.51
C SER A 37 -4.90 6.73 -4.87
N LEU A 38 -5.54 7.60 -4.08
CA LEU A 38 -6.89 8.11 -4.35
C LEU A 38 -6.94 8.88 -5.68
N ASP A 39 -5.93 9.70 -5.98
CA ASP A 39 -5.80 10.39 -7.27
C ASP A 39 -5.76 9.43 -8.47
N GLN A 40 -5.35 8.17 -8.24
CA GLN A 40 -5.28 7.10 -9.24
C GLN A 40 -6.47 6.13 -9.16
N GLY A 41 -7.49 6.45 -8.36
CA GLY A 41 -8.71 5.64 -8.21
C GLY A 41 -8.59 4.46 -7.23
N LEU A 42 -7.48 4.35 -6.49
CA LEU A 42 -7.29 3.32 -5.47
C LEU A 42 -7.60 3.86 -4.06
N ILE A 43 -8.67 3.34 -3.46
CA ILE A 43 -9.11 3.74 -2.12
C ILE A 43 -8.50 2.82 -1.07
N MET A 44 -7.76 3.40 -0.14
CA MET A 44 -7.19 2.73 1.03
C MET A 44 -7.30 3.65 2.24
N THR A 45 -7.00 3.12 3.42
CA THR A 45 -7.04 3.93 4.65
C THR A 45 -5.68 3.91 5.33
N LYS A 46 -5.34 4.99 6.03
CA LYS A 46 -4.14 5.07 6.87
C LYS A 46 -4.52 4.93 8.34
N VAL A 47 -3.66 4.31 9.13
CA VAL A 47 -3.82 4.13 10.58
C VAL A 47 -2.47 4.28 11.29
N LEU A 48 -2.49 4.24 12.62
CA LEU A 48 -1.28 4.24 13.47
C LEU A 48 -0.34 5.43 13.17
N ASN A 49 -0.90 6.64 13.24
CA ASN A 49 -0.16 7.91 13.09
C ASN A 49 0.62 7.99 11.77
N ASP A 50 -0.08 7.72 10.66
CA ASP A 50 0.41 7.79 9.28
C ASP A 50 1.58 6.84 8.95
N ARG A 51 1.76 5.77 9.72
CA ARG A 51 2.78 4.74 9.45
C ARG A 51 2.23 3.50 8.78
N VAL A 52 0.91 3.27 8.79
CA VAL A 52 0.35 2.01 8.29
C VAL A 52 -0.74 2.27 7.27
N ILE A 53 -0.61 1.65 6.09
CA ILE A 53 -1.64 1.61 5.05
C ILE A 53 -2.45 0.34 5.25
N LYS A 54 -3.75 0.48 5.50
CA LYS A 54 -4.70 -0.61 5.67
C LYS A 54 -5.47 -0.84 4.37
N ILE A 55 -5.42 -2.08 3.91
CA ILE A 55 -6.08 -2.58 2.70
C ILE A 55 -7.14 -3.58 3.13
N THR A 56 -8.40 -3.28 2.78
CA THR A 56 -9.58 -4.10 3.09
C THR A 56 -10.51 -4.12 1.87
N PRO A 57 -10.18 -4.90 0.83
CA PRO A 57 -11.02 -5.03 -0.34
C PRO A 57 -12.30 -5.80 0.00
N PRO A 58 -13.34 -5.70 -0.84
CA PRO A 58 -14.57 -6.48 -0.67
C PRO A 58 -14.32 -7.98 -0.82
N LEU A 59 -15.21 -8.81 -0.26
CA LEU A 59 -15.09 -10.28 -0.33
C LEU A 59 -15.18 -10.85 -1.76
N ILE A 60 -15.70 -10.06 -2.70
CA ILE A 60 -15.85 -10.38 -4.12
C ILE A 60 -14.69 -9.88 -4.98
N VAL A 61 -13.56 -9.50 -4.37
CA VAL A 61 -12.37 -9.06 -5.10
C VAL A 61 -11.85 -10.19 -5.99
N GLU A 62 -11.29 -9.82 -7.14
CA GLU A 62 -10.74 -10.75 -8.13
C GLU A 62 -9.26 -10.42 -8.32
N ASP A 63 -8.48 -11.36 -8.84
CA ASP A 63 -7.03 -11.18 -9.04
C ASP A 63 -6.72 -9.93 -9.88
N LYS A 64 -7.49 -9.66 -10.94
CA LYS A 64 -7.34 -8.45 -11.76
C LYS A 64 -7.44 -7.13 -10.98
N HIS A 65 -8.26 -7.10 -9.92
CA HIS A 65 -8.40 -5.92 -9.06
C HIS A 65 -7.18 -5.76 -8.16
N MET A 66 -6.59 -6.88 -7.73
CA MET A 66 -5.36 -6.90 -6.94
C MET A 66 -4.15 -6.49 -7.79
N ASP A 67 -4.08 -6.92 -9.04
CA ASP A 67 -3.05 -6.53 -9.99
C ASP A 67 -3.09 -5.01 -10.26
N ALA A 68 -4.28 -4.45 -10.51
CA ALA A 68 -4.43 -3.01 -10.68
C ALA A 68 -4.01 -2.21 -9.44
N ALA A 69 -4.37 -2.68 -8.24
CA ALA A 69 -3.94 -2.05 -6.99
C ALA A 69 -2.42 -2.17 -6.78
N TYR A 70 -1.83 -3.30 -7.14
CA TYR A 70 -0.39 -3.53 -7.09
C TYR A 70 0.35 -2.56 -8.01
N ASP A 71 -0.08 -2.41 -9.26
CA ASP A 71 0.55 -1.52 -10.23
C ASP A 71 0.55 -0.06 -9.76
N ILE A 72 -0.56 0.42 -9.20
CA ILE A 72 -0.67 1.75 -8.62
C ILE A 72 0.34 1.92 -7.47
N LEU A 73 0.34 0.99 -6.51
CA LEU A 73 1.23 1.04 -5.35
C LEU A 73 2.72 0.96 -5.74
N TYR A 74 3.06 0.05 -6.65
CA TYR A 74 4.42 -0.14 -7.15
C TYR A 74 4.94 1.14 -7.79
N ASN A 75 4.16 1.74 -8.69
CA ASN A 75 4.54 2.99 -9.35
C ASN A 75 4.71 4.15 -8.36
N LEU A 76 3.88 4.22 -7.31
CA LEU A 76 4.01 5.23 -6.26
C LEU A 76 5.27 5.02 -5.44
N PHE A 77 5.57 3.80 -5.00
CA PHE A 77 6.78 3.51 -4.23
C PHE A 77 8.05 3.67 -5.04
N PHE A 78 8.02 3.32 -6.33
CA PHE A 78 9.13 3.58 -7.25
C PHE A 78 9.44 5.08 -7.35
N LYS A 79 8.41 5.93 -7.49
CA LYS A 79 8.58 7.39 -7.52
C LYS A 79 9.09 7.96 -6.19
N ILE A 80 8.66 7.39 -5.05
CA ILE A 80 9.16 7.81 -3.72
C ILE A 80 10.62 7.41 -3.51
N LYS A 81 11.03 6.24 -4.02
CA LYS A 81 12.43 5.76 -3.96
C LYS A 81 13.40 6.63 -4.77
N ALA A 82 12.91 7.35 -5.79
CA ALA A 82 13.70 8.22 -6.65
C ALA A 82 13.95 9.64 -6.08
N ILE A 83 13.46 9.91 -4.87
CA ILE A 83 13.66 11.15 -4.11
C ILE A 83 14.63 10.84 -2.96
#